data_AF-R6TFG4-F1
#
_entry.id   AF-R6TFG4-F1
#
_cell.length_a   1.000
_cell.length_b   1.000
_cell.length_c   1.000
_cell.angle_alpha   90.00
_cell.angle_beta   90.00
_cell.angle_gamma   90.00
#
_symmetry.space_group_name_H-M   'P 1'
#
loop_
_entity.id
_entity.type
_entity.pdbx_description
1 polymer ?
#
loop_
_entity_poly.entity_id
_entity_poly.type
_entity_poly.pdbx_seq_one_letter_code
_entity_poly.pdbx_strand_id
1 'polypeptide(L)'
;MPAWMEYVLPHDPMRFARFAAEVFGCEMDYAHPELTAQRGIACLCSFFTSLGMPTTFTQIGARAEDIPAMVAHRAEKPGGFPFGGFVSIGPKEMEEILHIAAR
;
A
#
# COMPACT_ATOMS: atom_id res chain seq x y z
N MET A 1 1.78 -4.03 1.46
CA MET A 1 1.63 -3.82 0.00
C MET A 1 0.37 -3.03 -0.33
N PRO A 2 -0.86 -3.45 0.02
CA PRO A 2 -2.08 -2.70 -0.35
C PRO A 2 -2.12 -1.25 0.18
N ALA A 3 -1.76 -1.04 1.44
CA ALA A 3 -1.67 0.30 2.03
C ALA A 3 -0.68 1.23 1.31
N TRP A 4 0.47 0.68 0.87
CA TRP A 4 1.42 1.44 0.04
C TRP A 4 0.80 1.80 -1.31
N MET A 5 0.10 0.86 -1.96
CA MET A 5 -0.57 1.12 -3.24
C MET A 5 -1.65 2.20 -3.11
N GLU A 6 -2.45 2.20 -2.03
CA GLU A 6 -3.43 3.26 -1.74
C GLU A 6 -2.75 4.62 -1.61
N TYR A 7 -1.62 4.68 -0.91
CA TYR A 7 -0.87 5.90 -0.71
C TYR A 7 -0.29 6.46 -2.02
N VAL A 8 0.36 5.60 -2.83
CA VAL A 8 1.02 6.05 -4.06
C VAL A 8 0.09 6.12 -5.27
N LEU A 9 -1.17 5.68 -5.14
CA LEU A 9 -2.13 5.65 -6.23
C LEU A 9 -2.23 6.99 -7.00
N PRO A 10 -2.28 8.17 -6.35
CA PRO A 10 -2.39 9.44 -7.06
C PRO A 10 -1.20 9.76 -7.96
N HIS A 11 -0.04 9.11 -7.77
CA HIS A 11 1.16 9.36 -8.58
C HIS A 11 1.02 8.86 -10.02
N ASP A 12 0.43 7.67 -10.21
CA ASP A 12 0.16 7.09 -11.53
C ASP A 12 -1.00 6.08 -11.43
N PRO A 13 -2.25 6.57 -11.49
CA PRO A 13 -3.44 5.72 -11.40
C PRO A 13 -3.50 4.68 -12.52
N MET A 14 -3.01 5.03 -13.72
CA MET A 14 -3.08 4.17 -14.90
C MET A 14 -2.25 2.90 -14.73
N ARG A 15 -1.07 3.01 -14.09
CA ARG A 15 -0.24 1.85 -13.76
C ARG A 15 -0.97 0.83 -12.89
N PHE A 16 -1.72 1.29 -11.90
CA PHE A 16 -2.48 0.42 -11.00
C PHE A 16 -3.79 -0.08 -11.63
N ALA A 17 -4.43 0.73 -12.47
CA ALA A 17 -5.61 0.33 -13.24
C ALA A 17 -5.28 -0.81 -14.21
N ARG A 18 -4.14 -0.71 -14.90
CA ARG A 18 -3.61 -1.79 -15.75
C ARG A 18 -3.38 -3.08 -14.96
N PHE A 19 -2.75 -2.98 -13.78
CA PHE A 19 -2.58 -4.14 -12.89
C PHE A 19 -3.93 -4.78 -12.51
N ALA A 20 -4.93 -3.96 -12.16
CA ALA A 20 -6.27 -4.44 -11.85
C ALA A 20 -6.92 -5.20 -13.01
N ALA A 21 -6.80 -4.67 -14.24
CA ALA A 21 -7.36 -5.28 -15.44
C ALA A 21 -6.63 -6.56 -15.84
N GLU A 22 -5.29 -6.53 -15.92
CA GLU A 22 -4.49 -7.65 -16.44
C GLU A 22 -4.36 -8.81 -15.44
N VAL A 23 -4.32 -8.54 -14.13
CA VAL A 23 -4.10 -9.57 -13.11
C VAL A 23 -5.40 -10.07 -12.49
N PHE A 24 -6.36 -9.18 -12.26
CA PHE A 24 -7.62 -9.50 -11.59
C PHE A 24 -8.84 -9.43 -12.52
N GLY A 25 -8.67 -9.09 -13.79
CA GLY A 25 -9.79 -9.01 -14.75
C GLY A 25 -10.77 -7.88 -14.44
N CYS A 26 -10.35 -6.84 -13.71
CA CYS A 26 -11.20 -5.68 -13.45
C CYS A 26 -11.52 -4.95 -14.77
N GLU A 27 -12.77 -4.57 -14.97
CA GLU A 27 -13.14 -3.73 -16.11
C GLU A 27 -12.47 -2.36 -16.01
N MET A 28 -11.87 -1.94 -17.13
CA MET A 28 -11.08 -0.72 -17.21
C MET A 28 -11.96 0.51 -17.43
N ASP A 29 -11.96 1.43 -16.47
CA ASP A 29 -12.48 2.79 -16.64
C ASP A 29 -11.35 3.74 -17.05
N TYR A 30 -11.33 4.12 -18.32
CA TYR A 30 -10.32 5.04 -18.85
C TYR A 30 -10.57 6.51 -18.47
N ALA A 31 -11.80 6.87 -18.12
CA ALA A 31 -12.13 8.21 -17.63
C ALA A 31 -11.74 8.38 -16.16
N HIS A 32 -11.87 7.31 -15.38
CA HIS A 32 -11.55 7.25 -13.95
C HIS A 32 -10.66 6.05 -13.60
N PRO A 33 -9.41 6.01 -14.09
CA PRO A 33 -8.49 4.89 -13.84
C PRO A 33 -8.24 4.64 -12.35
N GLU A 34 -8.33 5.67 -11.51
CA GLU A 34 -8.24 5.57 -10.06
C GLU A 34 -9.30 4.64 -9.45
N LEU A 35 -10.53 4.61 -9.98
CA LEU A 35 -11.59 3.71 -9.50
C LEU A 35 -11.27 2.26 -9.87
N THR A 36 -10.76 2.04 -11.08
CA THR A 36 -10.29 0.72 -11.52
C THR A 36 -9.13 0.23 -10.66
N ALA A 37 -8.18 1.11 -10.37
CA ALA A 37 -7.05 0.81 -9.51
C ALA A 37 -7.47 0.48 -8.07
N GLN A 38 -8.40 1.24 -7.47
CA GLN A 38 -8.95 0.96 -6.15
C GLN A 38 -9.61 -0.43 -6.09
N ARG A 39 -10.38 -0.80 -7.13
CA ARG A 39 -10.95 -2.15 -7.27
C ARG A 39 -9.84 -3.22 -7.30
N GLY A 40 -8.77 -2.98 -8.06
CA GLY A 40 -7.61 -3.87 -8.09
C GLY A 40 -6.91 -4.04 -6.74
N ILE A 41 -6.74 -2.95 -5.98
CA ILE A 41 -6.18 -3.00 -4.62
C ILE A 41 -7.09 -3.82 -3.69
N ALA A 42 -8.42 -3.66 -3.79
CA ALA A 42 -9.37 -4.46 -3.01
C ALA A 42 -9.34 -5.95 -3.39
N CYS A 43 -9.20 -6.27 -4.67
CA CYS A 43 -8.98 -7.65 -5.14
C CYS A 43 -7.70 -8.26 -4.55
N LEU A 44 -6.61 -7.48 -4.49
CA LEU A 44 -5.36 -7.92 -3.88
C LEU A 44 -5.51 -8.21 -2.38
N CYS A 45 -6.20 -7.34 -1.63
CA CYS A 45 -6.53 -7.60 -0.22
C CYS A 45 -7.34 -8.88 -0.05
N SER A 46 -8.34 -9.09 -0.90
CA SER A 46 -9.20 -10.28 -0.87
C SER A 46 -8.41 -11.55 -1.20
N PHE A 47 -7.47 -11.48 -2.14
CA PHE A 47 -6.55 -12.57 -2.47
C PHE A 47 -5.63 -12.93 -1.30
N PHE A 48 -5.00 -11.96 -0.63
CA PHE A 48 -4.20 -12.26 0.56
C PHE A 48 -5.03 -12.88 1.69
N THR A 49 -6.23 -12.36 1.89
CA THR A 49 -7.17 -12.90 2.88
C THR A 49 -7.56 -14.34 2.56
N SER A 50 -7.81 -14.69 1.29
CA SER A 50 -8.15 -16.07 0.89
C SER A 50 -7.00 -17.06 1.08
N LEU A 51 -5.75 -16.57 1.08
CA LEU A 51 -4.55 -17.36 1.43
C LEU A 51 -4.28 -17.44 2.94
N GLY A 52 -5.13 -16.83 3.78
CA GLY A 52 -4.92 -16.76 5.23
C GLY A 52 -3.82 -15.79 5.65
N MET A 53 -3.38 -14.89 4.75
CA MET A 53 -2.40 -13.87 5.09
C MET A 53 -3.09 -12.68 5.77
N PRO A 54 -2.45 -12.06 6.78
CA PRO A 54 -2.96 -10.87 7.41
C PRO A 54 -2.88 -9.67 6.45
N THR A 55 -3.91 -8.83 6.46
CA THR A 55 -4.03 -7.62 5.66
C THR A 55 -4.03 -6.34 6.49
N THR A 56 -4.17 -6.45 7.82
CA THR A 56 -4.18 -5.31 8.77
C THR A 56 -3.27 -5.55 9.97
N PHE A 57 -2.93 -4.50 10.71
CA PHE A 57 -2.08 -4.60 11.91
C PHE A 57 -2.72 -5.41 13.03
N THR A 58 -4.04 -5.29 13.20
CA THR A 58 -4.78 -5.95 14.28
C THR A 58 -4.66 -7.48 14.19
N GLN A 59 -4.62 -8.03 12.97
CA GLN A 59 -4.48 -9.47 12.72
C GLN A 59 -3.12 -10.04 13.11
N ILE A 60 -2.10 -9.21 13.26
CA ILE A 60 -0.75 -9.61 13.71
C ILE A 60 -0.41 -9.12 15.11
N GLY A 61 -1.37 -8.51 15.82
CA GLY A 61 -1.16 -7.94 17.14
C GLY A 61 -0.31 -6.67 17.16
N ALA A 62 -0.14 -5.99 16.02
CA ALA A 62 0.54 -4.70 15.94
C ALA A 62 -0.41 -3.55 16.28
N ARG A 63 0.13 -2.45 16.80
CA ARG A 63 -0.64 -1.27 17.20
C ARG A 63 -0.13 -0.02 16.50
N ALA A 64 -1.05 0.91 16.22
CA ALA A 64 -0.70 2.20 15.62
C ALA A 64 0.26 3.01 16.50
N GLU A 65 0.21 2.83 17.83
CA GLU A 65 1.10 3.46 18.81
C GLU A 65 2.59 3.13 18.58
N ASP A 66 2.88 1.98 17.98
CA ASP A 66 4.25 1.50 17.76
C ASP A 66 4.84 2.06 16.43
N ILE A 67 4.05 2.73 15.60
CA ILE A 67 4.46 3.27 14.29
C ILE A 67 5.69 4.20 14.39
N PRO A 68 5.77 5.17 15.34
CA PRO A 68 6.95 6.02 15.46
C PRO A 68 8.24 5.21 15.73
N ALA A 69 8.14 4.14 16.52
CA ALA A 69 9.28 3.26 16.78
C ALA A 69 9.67 2.46 15.53
N MET A 70 8.70 2.02 14.72
CA MET A 70 8.97 1.35 13.45
C MET A 70 9.71 2.26 12.45
N VAL A 71 9.32 3.54 12.39
CA VAL A 71 9.95 4.54 11.52
C VAL A 71 11.35 4.89 12.01
N ALA A 72 11.52 5.09 13.32
CA ALA A 72 12.85 5.29 13.91
C ALA A 72 13.78 4.11 13.64
N HIS A 73 13.29 2.88 13.82
CA HIS A 73 14.08 1.68 13.54
C HIS A 73 14.47 1.56 12.06
N ARG A 74 13.63 2.01 11.14
CA ARG A 74 13.96 2.05 9.71
C ARG A 74 15.09 3.05 9.42
N ALA A 75 15.12 4.19 10.08
CA ALA A 75 16.15 5.21 9.89
C ALA A 75 17.56 4.72 10.28
N GLU A 76 17.67 3.75 11.19
CA GLU A 76 18.93 3.14 11.63
C GLU A 76 19.57 2.21 10.57
N LYS A 77 18.81 1.78 9.56
CA LYS A 77 19.29 0.85 8.54
C LYS A 77 20.11 1.59 7.46
N PRO A 78 21.10 0.93 6.82
CA PRO A 78 21.77 1.48 5.63
C PRO A 78 20.74 1.83 4.54
N GLY A 79 20.76 3.07 4.05
CA GLY A 79 19.72 3.55 3.13
C GLY A 79 18.33 3.61 3.77
N GLY A 80 18.27 3.95 5.06
CA GLY A 80 17.04 3.99 5.85
C GLY A 80 15.96 4.85 5.19
N PHE A 81 16.31 6.10 4.88
CA PHE A 81 15.49 7.04 4.13
C PHE A 81 16.33 8.01 3.28
N PRO A 82 15.75 8.57 2.20
CA PRO A 82 14.51 8.09 1.58
C PRO A 82 14.73 6.76 0.86
N PHE A 83 13.66 6.01 0.61
CA PHE A 83 13.70 4.78 -0.18
C PHE A 83 12.55 4.70 -1.18
N GLY A 84 12.65 3.79 -2.15
CA GLY A 84 11.64 3.58 -3.17
C GLY A 84 12.01 4.23 -4.50
N GLY A 85 12.00 3.44 -5.58
CA GLY A 85 12.32 3.90 -6.93
C GLY A 85 11.11 4.40 -7.73
N PHE A 86 9.89 4.15 -7.23
CA PHE A 86 8.65 4.58 -7.89
C PHE A 86 8.16 5.91 -7.33
N VAL A 87 8.03 5.98 -6.00
CA VAL A 87 7.82 7.22 -5.24
C VAL A 87 8.86 7.22 -4.11
N SER A 88 9.49 8.37 -3.86
CA SER A 88 10.44 8.56 -2.77
C SER A 88 9.69 8.59 -1.43
N ILE A 89 9.98 7.66 -0.53
CA ILE A 89 9.36 7.51 0.78
C ILE A 89 10.36 7.92 1.85
N GLY A 90 10.06 9.01 2.57
CA GLY A 90 10.75 9.44 3.76
C GLY A 90 10.05 8.95 5.04
N PRO A 91 10.47 9.45 6.22
CA PRO A 91 9.89 9.08 7.50
C PRO A 91 8.38 9.36 7.58
N LYS A 92 7.97 10.55 7.12
CA LYS A 92 6.57 11.00 7.16
C LYS A 92 5.68 10.15 6.24
N GLU A 93 6.15 9.90 5.02
CA GLU A 93 5.40 9.09 4.05
C GLU A 93 5.27 7.64 4.56
N MET A 94 6.30 7.10 5.21
CA MET A 94 6.22 5.79 5.86
C MET A 94 5.20 5.76 7.00
N GLU A 95 5.15 6.79 7.86
CA GLU A 95 4.13 6.91 8.91
C GLU A 95 2.71 6.91 8.33
N GLU A 96 2.45 7.71 7.29
CA GLU A 96 1.15 7.79 6.63
C GLU A 96 0.73 6.44 6.04
N ILE A 97 1.66 5.73 5.39
CA ILE A 97 1.42 4.38 4.85
C ILE A 97 1.11 3.37 5.97
N LEU A 98 1.85 3.39 7.08
CA LEU A 98 1.63 2.48 8.20
C LEU A 98 0.29 2.77 8.89
N HIS A 99 -0.13 4.04 8.96
CA HIS A 99 -1.45 4.40 9.47
C HIS A 99 -2.59 3.88 8.59
N ILE A 100 -2.41 3.82 7.26
CA ILE A 100 -3.39 3.17 6.36
C ILE A 100 -3.49 1.67 6.67
N ALA A 101 -2.36 1.01 6.91
CA ALA A 101 -2.31 -0.43 7.25
C ALA A 101 -2.82 -0.76 8.66
N ALA A 102 -2.89 0.24 9.54
CA ALA A 102 -3.36 0.10 10.91
C ALA A 102 -4.88 0.26 11.08
N ARG A 103 -5.60 0.58 9.99
CA ARG A 103 -7.07 0.71 9.96
C ARG A 103 -7.78 -0.64 10.14
#